data_AF-A0A7U9MT41-F1
#
_entry.id   AF-A0A7U9MT41-F1
#
_cell.length_a   1.000
_cell.length_b   1.000
_cell.length_c   1.000
_cell.angle_alpha   90.00
_cell.angle_beta   90.00
_cell.angle_gamma   90.00
#
_symmetry.space_group_name_H-M   'P 1'
#
loop_
_entity.id
_entity.type
_entity.pdbx_description
1 polymer ?
#
loop_
_entity_poly.entity_id
_entity_poly.type
_entity_poly.pdbx_seq_one_letter_code
_entity_poly.pdbx_strand_id
1 'polypeptide(L)'
;MFFGKKAGLPDEEERDFTVRQHKIGYGIGIWMIGAGIFILILEILYHVSAIPLWVYGIIMAIFGLGIWVCMEVKNRQLAVKENRLYYSSTLGRARQFALEDIASVKAVSNPSGGRDDLRLYDKKGRILCRLETSMQNADVMLWYLYDNGVPLEMEKNTKRELTDIIFQEPIEEEKLPGLSREVYGQAWDMIEKWMEKNKKLGAELFFGFAEYYGSRIDPEMQIQPEESRICDVAGNRQGIGQNEGKKQCAVQNREKDTEQGVEEGLMESGKPEDYICVLEVFVKKDGYFIRDRKKTLLLMDFQVFYKRKTWAATGEARLYYNENWKKEVKDMLASLAKYLQGHKFIMDEMELGYDLKKEVA
;
A
#
# COMPACT_ATOMS: atom_id res chain seq x y z
N MET A 1 29.50 12.75 -1.03
CA MET A 1 29.76 13.54 0.18
C MET A 1 28.44 14.19 0.59
N PHE A 2 27.80 13.69 1.64
CA PHE A 2 26.43 14.09 2.01
C PHE A 2 26.47 15.27 3.00
N PHE A 3 25.57 16.26 2.90
CA PHE A 3 25.46 17.42 3.81
C PHE A 3 24.14 17.42 4.60
N GLY A 4 24.17 17.83 5.87
CA GLY A 4 23.03 17.99 6.79
C GLY A 4 23.53 18.48 8.15
N LYS A 5 22.74 19.26 8.90
CA LYS A 5 23.13 19.72 10.25
C LYS A 5 23.16 18.51 11.20
N LYS A 6 24.21 18.39 12.02
CA LYS A 6 24.29 17.34 13.05
C LYS A 6 23.22 17.66 14.10
N ALA A 7 22.23 16.79 14.23
CA ALA A 7 21.18 16.86 15.25
C ALA A 7 20.84 15.43 15.66
N GLY A 8 20.58 15.20 16.95
CA GLY A 8 20.09 13.92 17.45
C GLY A 8 18.68 13.63 16.90
N LEU A 9 18.26 12.37 17.00
CA LEU A 9 16.86 12.03 16.72
C LEU A 9 15.98 12.57 17.87
N PRO A 10 14.78 13.12 17.58
CA PRO A 10 13.82 13.53 18.60
C PRO A 10 13.33 12.33 19.42
N ASP A 11 12.75 12.54 20.59
CA ASP A 11 12.19 11.45 21.40
C ASP A 11 11.05 10.72 20.68
N GLU A 12 10.85 9.43 20.97
CA GLU A 12 9.88 8.60 20.25
C GLU A 12 8.43 9.11 20.37
N GLU A 13 8.10 9.77 21.48
CA GLU A 13 6.76 10.34 21.74
C GLU A 13 6.45 11.60 20.93
N GLU A 14 7.47 12.25 20.36
CA GLU A 14 7.31 13.49 19.58
C GLU A 14 7.37 13.26 18.06
N ARG A 15 7.41 12.01 17.62
CA ARG A 15 7.55 11.64 16.20
C ARG A 15 6.18 11.27 15.63
N ASP A 16 5.87 11.81 14.45
CA ASP A 16 4.65 11.43 13.73
C ASP A 16 4.75 9.97 13.26
N PHE A 17 5.89 9.63 12.64
CA PHE A 17 6.23 8.26 12.30
C PHE A 17 7.74 8.08 12.14
N THR A 18 8.19 6.83 12.19
CA THR A 18 9.60 6.46 11.96
C THR A 18 9.68 5.34 10.93
N VAL A 19 10.55 5.53 9.93
CA VAL A 19 10.96 4.51 8.96
C VAL A 19 12.19 3.80 9.52
N ARG A 20 12.09 2.48 9.73
CA ARG A 20 13.16 1.67 10.32
C ARG A 20 13.28 0.31 9.65
N GLN A 21 14.43 -0.33 9.76
CA GLN A 21 14.58 -1.70 9.27
C GLN A 21 13.75 -2.69 10.09
N HIS A 22 13.36 -3.79 9.45
CA HIS A 22 12.65 -4.88 10.12
C HIS A 22 13.51 -5.51 11.22
N LYS A 23 12.89 -5.80 12.37
CA LYS A 23 13.54 -6.46 13.51
C LYS A 23 14.14 -7.84 13.15
N ILE A 24 13.69 -8.46 12.06
CA ILE A 24 14.24 -9.70 11.49
C ILE A 24 15.75 -9.54 11.19
N GLY A 25 16.21 -8.33 10.83
CA GLY A 25 17.63 -8.06 10.60
C GLY A 25 18.50 -8.33 11.83
N TYR A 26 17.99 -8.11 13.06
CA TYR A 26 18.71 -8.52 14.28
C TYR A 26 18.85 -10.04 14.36
N GLY A 27 17.82 -10.79 13.96
CA GLY A 27 17.88 -12.25 13.91
C GLY A 27 18.99 -12.73 12.99
N ILE A 28 19.10 -12.13 11.78
CA ILE A 28 20.16 -12.46 10.82
C ILE A 28 21.54 -12.09 11.36
N GLY A 29 21.70 -10.90 11.94
CA GLY A 29 22.97 -10.46 12.51
C GLY A 29 23.41 -11.32 13.70
N ILE A 30 22.51 -11.63 14.63
CA ILE A 30 22.76 -12.53 15.77
C ILE A 30 23.10 -13.94 15.28
N TRP A 31 22.40 -14.43 14.26
CA TRP A 31 22.69 -15.75 13.68
C TRP A 31 24.08 -15.81 13.05
N MET A 32 24.51 -14.76 12.33
CA MET A 32 25.88 -14.71 11.79
C MET A 32 26.94 -14.66 12.89
N ILE A 33 26.70 -13.90 13.96
CA ILE A 33 27.58 -13.88 15.13
C ILE A 33 27.63 -15.28 15.77
N GLY A 34 26.48 -15.91 15.97
CA GLY A 34 26.38 -17.27 16.51
C GLY A 34 27.08 -18.31 15.64
N ALA A 35 26.97 -18.22 14.32
CA ALA A 35 27.68 -19.08 13.37
C ALA A 35 29.20 -18.88 13.47
N GLY A 36 29.66 -17.63 13.59
CA GLY A 36 31.08 -17.32 13.85
C GLY A 36 31.59 -17.94 15.16
N ILE A 37 30.82 -17.83 16.25
CA ILE A 37 31.14 -18.45 17.55
C ILE A 37 31.19 -19.97 17.41
N PHE A 38 30.21 -20.56 16.74
CA PHE A 38 30.11 -22.00 16.56
C PHE A 38 31.31 -22.56 15.78
N ILE A 39 31.70 -21.91 14.68
CA ILE A 39 32.90 -22.29 13.90
C ILE A 39 34.15 -22.20 14.79
N LEU A 40 34.27 -21.14 15.59
CA LEU A 40 35.39 -20.95 16.52
C LEU A 40 35.42 -22.01 17.64
N ILE A 41 34.26 -22.44 18.15
CA ILE A 41 34.18 -23.53 19.14
C ILE A 41 34.54 -24.88 18.52
N LEU A 42 34.02 -25.19 17.33
CA LEU A 42 34.39 -26.41 16.61
C LEU A 42 35.89 -26.48 16.37
N GLU A 43 36.50 -25.35 16.02
CA GLU A 43 37.94 -25.25 15.85
C GLU A 43 38.69 -25.59 17.15
N ILE A 44 38.27 -25.03 18.29
CA ILE A 44 38.92 -25.30 19.59
C ILE A 44 38.77 -26.77 20.00
N LEU A 45 37.61 -27.39 19.75
CA LEU A 45 37.31 -28.75 20.22
C LEU A 45 37.92 -29.85 19.34
N TYR A 46 37.99 -29.65 18.02
CA TYR A 46 38.40 -30.67 17.06
C TYR A 46 39.77 -30.38 16.43
N HIS A 47 40.62 -29.63 17.12
CA HIS A 47 41.92 -29.24 16.57
C HIS A 47 42.88 -30.44 16.45
N VAL A 48 43.19 -30.86 15.21
CA VAL A 48 44.11 -31.97 14.91
C VAL A 48 45.36 -31.52 14.12
N SER A 49 45.36 -30.33 13.50
CA SER A 49 46.46 -29.85 12.62
C SER A 49 46.59 -28.32 12.60
N ALA A 50 47.79 -27.81 12.27
CA ALA A 50 48.06 -26.37 12.15
C ALA A 50 47.19 -25.70 11.08
N ILE A 51 46.30 -24.81 11.49
CA ILE A 51 45.39 -24.08 10.61
C ILE A 51 46.07 -22.81 10.07
N PRO A 52 45.89 -22.48 8.78
CA PRO A 52 46.38 -21.22 8.23
C PRO A 52 45.71 -20.00 8.86
N LEU A 53 46.49 -18.94 9.13
CA LEU A 53 46.03 -17.67 9.73
C LEU A 53 44.81 -17.04 9.01
N TRP A 54 44.64 -17.27 7.70
CA TRP A 54 43.54 -16.71 6.92
C TRP A 54 42.16 -17.20 7.34
N VAL A 55 42.06 -18.40 7.97
CA VAL A 55 40.80 -18.94 8.48
C VAL A 55 40.25 -18.07 9.60
N TYR A 56 41.10 -17.64 10.54
CA TYR A 56 40.72 -16.66 11.57
C TYR A 56 40.30 -15.32 10.96
N GLY A 57 40.93 -14.92 9.85
CA GLY A 57 40.53 -13.73 9.10
C GLY A 57 39.09 -13.82 8.57
N ILE A 58 38.68 -14.98 8.07
CA ILE A 58 37.29 -15.21 7.62
C ILE A 58 36.33 -15.21 8.80
N ILE A 59 36.66 -15.88 9.91
CA ILE A 59 35.81 -15.90 11.11
C ILE A 59 35.60 -14.46 11.63
N MET A 60 36.67 -13.68 11.73
CA MET A 60 36.60 -12.26 12.10
C MET A 60 35.77 -11.43 11.12
N ALA A 61 35.84 -11.71 9.82
CA ALA A 61 35.01 -11.06 8.82
C ALA A 61 33.51 -11.39 9.02
N ILE A 62 33.16 -12.64 9.32
CA ILE A 62 31.79 -13.06 9.63
C ILE A 62 31.25 -12.32 10.86
N PHE A 63 32.06 -12.24 11.93
CA PHE A 63 31.70 -11.45 13.12
C PHE A 63 31.50 -9.97 12.79
N GLY A 64 32.44 -9.38 12.04
CA GLY A 64 32.36 -7.99 11.61
C GLY A 64 31.10 -7.70 10.80
N LEU A 65 30.75 -8.60 9.88
CA LEU A 65 29.52 -8.49 9.09
C LEU A 65 28.27 -8.64 9.96
N GLY A 66 28.25 -9.57 10.93
CA GLY A 66 27.12 -9.73 11.84
C GLY A 66 26.89 -8.50 12.72
N ILE A 67 27.97 -7.93 13.27
CA ILE A 67 27.92 -6.67 14.02
C ILE A 67 27.45 -5.53 13.12
N TRP A 68 27.96 -5.45 11.89
CA TRP A 68 27.56 -4.44 10.92
C TRP A 68 26.07 -4.48 10.61
N VAL A 69 25.51 -5.66 10.36
CA VAL A 69 24.07 -5.86 10.13
C VAL A 69 23.26 -5.40 11.34
N CYS A 70 23.66 -5.78 12.56
CA CYS A 70 23.00 -5.32 13.78
C CYS A 70 23.05 -3.79 13.96
N MET A 71 24.19 -3.17 13.62
CA MET A 71 24.35 -1.71 13.66
C MET A 71 23.47 -1.02 12.61
N GLU A 72 23.37 -1.59 11.42
CA GLU A 72 22.50 -1.08 10.36
C GLU A 72 21.03 -1.07 10.81
N VAL A 73 20.54 -2.17 11.39
CA VAL A 73 19.16 -2.24 11.89
C VAL A 73 18.90 -1.24 13.02
N LYS A 74 19.88 -1.02 13.91
CA LYS A 74 19.75 -0.11 15.05
C LYS A 74 19.81 1.35 14.64
N ASN A 75 20.78 1.70 13.79
CA ASN A 75 21.16 3.08 13.58
C ASN A 75 20.49 3.68 12.35
N ARG A 76 20.14 2.87 11.34
CA ARG A 76 19.54 3.37 10.10
C ARG A 76 18.04 3.58 10.31
N GLN A 77 17.67 4.83 10.53
CA GLN A 77 16.29 5.24 10.73
C GLN A 77 16.04 6.65 10.19
N LEU A 78 14.82 6.89 9.74
CA LEU A 78 14.33 8.21 9.38
C LEU A 78 13.10 8.52 10.24
N ALA A 79 13.17 9.54 11.07
CA ALA A 79 12.03 10.05 11.82
C ALA A 79 11.50 11.32 11.17
N VAL A 80 10.17 11.45 11.12
CA VAL A 80 9.48 12.66 10.67
C VAL A 80 8.82 13.30 11.88
N LYS A 81 9.00 14.61 12.02
CA LYS A 81 8.32 15.46 12.99
C LYS A 81 7.89 16.74 12.30
N GLU A 82 6.58 16.90 12.13
CA GLU A 82 5.98 18.00 11.39
C GLU A 82 6.69 18.15 10.03
N ASN A 83 7.26 19.32 9.75
CA ASN A 83 7.93 19.61 8.49
C ASN A 83 9.43 19.28 8.46
N ARG A 84 9.93 18.52 9.43
CA ARG A 84 11.37 18.22 9.61
C ARG A 84 11.63 16.72 9.61
N LEU A 85 12.68 16.35 8.87
CA LEU A 85 13.11 14.97 8.73
C LEU A 85 14.46 14.77 9.41
N TYR A 86 14.56 13.72 10.21
CA TYR A 86 15.73 13.34 10.99
C TYR A 86 16.23 11.98 10.50
N TYR A 87 17.29 11.99 9.71
CA TYR A 87 17.91 10.78 9.18
C TYR A 87 19.14 10.38 9.99
N SER A 88 19.19 9.14 10.44
CA SER A 88 20.38 8.53 11.01
C SER A 88 20.95 7.49 10.05
N SER A 89 22.26 7.59 9.77
CA SER A 89 22.96 6.63 8.92
C SER A 89 23.29 5.33 9.66
N THR A 90 23.77 4.31 8.94
CA THR A 90 24.26 3.04 9.52
C THR A 90 25.34 3.24 10.60
N LEU A 91 26.13 4.31 10.48
CA LEU A 91 27.14 4.71 11.46
C LEU A 91 26.59 5.56 12.63
N GLY A 92 25.27 5.72 12.75
CA GLY A 92 24.63 6.52 13.80
C GLY A 92 24.80 8.02 13.65
N ARG A 93 25.24 8.50 12.48
CA ARG A 93 25.34 9.94 12.22
C ARG A 93 23.95 10.47 11.88
N ALA A 94 23.34 11.15 12.84
CA ALA A 94 22.04 11.78 12.69
C ALA A 94 22.16 13.17 12.02
N ARG A 95 21.19 13.46 11.16
CA ARG A 95 21.14 14.64 10.31
C ARG A 95 19.72 15.12 10.17
N GLN A 96 19.57 16.44 10.15
CA GLN A 96 18.28 17.10 9.98
C GLN A 96 18.23 17.86 8.66
N PHE A 97 17.08 17.79 7.98
CA PHE A 97 16.72 18.62 6.83
C PHE A 97 15.22 18.95 6.87
N ALA A 98 14.83 20.07 6.25
CA ALA A 98 13.42 20.44 6.13
C ALA A 98 12.80 19.74 4.92
N LEU A 99 11.47 19.56 4.94
CA LEU A 99 10.76 19.06 3.78
C LEU A 99 10.98 19.97 2.56
N GLU A 100 11.02 21.29 2.76
CA GLU A 100 11.25 22.29 1.71
C GLU A 100 12.61 22.15 1.00
N ASP A 101 13.58 21.46 1.62
CA ASP A 101 14.87 21.18 1.01
C ASP A 101 14.79 20.02 0.00
N ILE A 102 13.74 19.20 0.06
CA ILE A 102 13.54 18.05 -0.80
C ILE A 102 12.93 18.51 -2.13
N ALA A 103 13.60 18.17 -3.23
CA ALA A 103 13.15 18.53 -4.58
C ALA A 103 12.51 17.37 -5.33
N SER A 104 13.00 16.15 -5.11
CA SER A 104 12.42 14.96 -5.71
C SER A 104 12.77 13.71 -4.94
N VAL A 105 11.97 12.67 -5.12
CA VAL A 105 12.16 11.36 -4.50
C VAL A 105 12.18 10.33 -5.61
N LYS A 106 13.22 9.49 -5.63
CA LYS A 106 13.29 8.36 -6.55
C LYS A 106 13.10 7.06 -5.78
N ALA A 107 12.04 6.32 -6.09
CA ALA A 107 11.80 4.99 -5.56
C ALA A 107 12.08 3.93 -6.64
N VAL A 108 12.94 2.97 -6.30
CA VAL A 108 13.29 1.83 -7.15
C VAL A 108 13.08 0.58 -6.33
N SER A 109 12.09 -0.22 -6.70
CA SER A 109 11.97 -1.59 -6.21
C SER A 109 12.04 -2.52 -7.41
N ASN A 110 13.04 -3.39 -7.47
CA ASN A 110 13.14 -4.41 -8.49
C ASN A 110 13.36 -5.79 -7.84
N PRO A 111 12.31 -6.63 -7.78
CA PRO A 111 12.40 -7.98 -7.22
C PRO A 111 13.40 -8.88 -7.95
N SER A 112 13.56 -8.73 -9.28
CA SER A 112 14.44 -9.58 -10.09
C SER A 112 15.90 -9.09 -10.16
N GLY A 113 16.14 -7.82 -9.80
CA GLY A 113 17.47 -7.21 -9.82
C GLY A 113 18.10 -6.97 -8.44
N GLY A 114 17.41 -7.35 -7.36
CA GLY A 114 17.86 -7.11 -5.98
C GLY A 114 18.05 -5.63 -5.61
N ARG A 115 17.50 -4.71 -6.41
CA ARG A 115 17.61 -3.27 -6.17
C ARG A 115 16.38 -2.79 -5.44
N ASP A 116 16.58 -2.37 -4.20
CA ASP A 116 15.56 -1.78 -3.36
C ASP A 116 16.11 -0.47 -2.76
N ASP A 117 15.83 0.65 -3.41
CA ASP A 117 16.38 1.95 -3.07
C ASP A 117 15.29 3.02 -3.12
N LEU A 118 15.14 3.74 -2.01
CA LEU A 118 14.38 4.98 -1.90
C LEU A 118 15.36 6.13 -1.64
N ARG A 119 15.51 7.05 -2.59
CA ARG A 119 16.50 8.14 -2.53
C ARG A 119 15.80 9.48 -2.56
N LEU A 120 16.10 10.33 -1.58
CA LEU A 120 15.63 11.71 -1.53
C LEU A 120 16.72 12.63 -2.08
N TYR A 121 16.33 13.58 -2.94
CA TYR A 121 17.21 14.54 -3.57
C TYR A 121 16.91 15.96 -3.12
N ASP A 122 17.97 16.73 -2.89
CA ASP A 122 17.96 18.18 -2.66
C ASP A 122 17.66 18.93 -3.98
N LYS A 123 17.27 20.20 -3.90
CA LYS A 123 17.10 21.14 -5.04
C LYS A 123 18.33 21.24 -5.95
N LYS A 124 19.50 20.85 -5.45
CA LYS A 124 20.76 20.79 -6.22
C LYS A 124 21.03 19.41 -6.85
N GLY A 125 20.07 18.49 -6.84
CA GLY A 125 20.21 17.12 -7.34
C GLY A 125 21.12 16.23 -6.48
N ARG A 126 21.39 16.62 -5.23
CA ARG A 126 22.27 15.88 -4.31
C ARG A 126 21.45 14.95 -3.43
N ILE A 127 21.94 13.74 -3.19
CA ILE A 127 21.24 12.78 -2.34
C ILE A 127 21.27 13.28 -0.88
N LEU A 128 20.10 13.42 -0.27
CA LEU A 128 19.90 13.79 1.14
C LEU A 128 19.93 12.54 2.03
N CYS A 129 19.14 11.54 1.69
CA CYS A 129 19.10 10.26 2.38
C CYS A 129 18.84 9.09 1.43
N ARG A 130 19.22 7.89 1.89
CA ARG A 130 19.03 6.62 1.20
C ARG A 130 18.34 5.63 2.13
N LEU A 131 17.14 5.22 1.77
CA LEU A 131 16.30 4.24 2.43
C LEU A 131 16.07 3.05 1.50
N GLU A 132 15.45 2.00 2.01
CA GLU A 132 14.95 0.86 1.23
C GLU A 132 13.42 0.91 1.25
N THR A 133 12.76 0.56 0.14
CA THR A 133 11.30 0.45 0.07
C THR A 133 10.77 -0.73 0.89
N SER A 134 11.62 -1.69 1.25
CA SER A 134 11.32 -2.76 2.21
C SER A 134 11.47 -2.36 3.68
N MET A 135 11.86 -1.12 4.01
CA MET A 135 11.84 -0.68 5.41
C MET A 135 10.40 -0.57 5.95
N GLN A 136 10.24 -0.81 7.25
CA GLN A 136 8.97 -0.60 7.92
C GLN A 136 8.55 0.87 7.80
N ASN A 137 7.28 1.11 7.43
CA ASN A 137 6.69 2.45 7.23
C ASN A 137 7.28 3.24 6.04
N ALA A 138 7.99 2.59 5.11
CA ALA A 138 8.49 3.26 3.90
C ALA A 138 7.36 3.70 2.95
N ASP A 139 6.25 2.96 2.94
CA ASP A 139 4.98 3.31 2.32
C ASP A 139 4.39 4.60 2.92
N VAL A 140 4.29 4.69 4.25
CA VAL A 140 3.82 5.89 4.96
C VAL A 140 4.68 7.12 4.62
N MET A 141 6.00 6.93 4.51
CA MET A 141 6.91 8.00 4.09
C MET A 141 6.64 8.50 2.67
N LEU A 142 6.32 7.59 1.74
CA LEU A 142 5.97 7.97 0.37
C LEU A 142 4.66 8.74 0.32
N TRP A 143 3.65 8.31 1.10
CA TRP A 143 2.41 9.06 1.27
C TRP A 143 2.63 10.46 1.85
N TYR A 144 3.46 10.56 2.89
CA TYR A 144 3.82 11.84 3.49
C TYR A 144 4.49 12.78 2.48
N LEU A 145 5.43 12.29 1.68
CA LEU A 145 6.08 13.08 0.64
C LEU A 145 5.10 13.51 -0.46
N TYR A 146 4.20 12.60 -0.87
CA TYR A 146 3.18 12.86 -1.88
C TYR A 146 2.19 13.93 -1.44
N ASP A 147 1.66 13.80 -0.22
CA ASP A 147 0.65 14.70 0.33
C ASP A 147 1.20 16.12 0.54
N ASN A 148 2.52 16.25 0.75
CA ASN A 148 3.19 17.55 0.80
C ASN A 148 3.74 18.02 -0.55
N GLY A 149 3.34 17.41 -1.68
CA GLY A 149 3.62 17.89 -3.03
C GLY A 149 5.04 17.65 -3.53
N VAL A 150 5.80 16.72 -2.93
CA VAL A 150 7.14 16.37 -3.39
C VAL A 150 7.03 15.45 -4.63
N PRO A 151 7.64 15.81 -5.77
CA PRO A 151 7.63 14.97 -6.97
C PRO A 151 8.20 13.56 -6.71
N LEU A 152 7.40 12.54 -7.04
CA LEU A 152 7.78 11.13 -6.93
C LEU A 152 8.13 10.56 -8.31
N GLU A 153 9.37 10.09 -8.47
CA GLU A 153 9.82 9.33 -9.63
C GLU A 153 9.91 7.84 -9.29
N MET A 154 9.15 7.01 -9.99
CA MET A 154 9.21 5.55 -9.80
C MET A 154 9.66 4.83 -11.06
N GLU A 155 10.54 3.83 -10.89
CA GLU A 155 10.96 2.97 -12.00
C GLU A 155 9.86 1.96 -12.36
N LYS A 156 9.80 1.56 -13.64
CA LYS A 156 8.71 0.75 -14.24
C LYS A 156 8.42 -0.59 -13.56
N ASN A 157 9.32 -1.12 -12.73
CA ASN A 157 9.19 -2.42 -12.06
C ASN A 157 8.93 -2.30 -10.55
N THR A 158 8.64 -1.10 -10.06
CA THR A 158 8.37 -0.83 -8.64
C THR A 158 7.08 -1.54 -8.20
N LYS A 159 7.00 -1.94 -6.92
CA LYS A 159 5.83 -2.66 -6.36
C LYS A 159 4.51 -1.93 -6.70
N ARG A 160 3.48 -2.71 -7.04
CA ARG A 160 2.14 -2.23 -7.44
C ARG A 160 1.53 -1.24 -6.42
N GLU A 161 1.67 -1.55 -5.13
CA GLU A 161 1.21 -0.71 -4.01
C GLU A 161 1.82 0.72 -4.03
N LEU A 162 3.06 0.86 -4.50
CA LEU A 162 3.73 2.16 -4.58
C LEU A 162 3.37 2.92 -5.85
N THR A 163 3.06 2.20 -6.94
CA THR A 163 2.59 2.83 -8.18
C THR A 163 1.19 3.41 -8.03
N ASP A 164 0.35 2.83 -7.17
CA ASP A 164 -1.01 3.31 -6.95
C ASP A 164 -1.05 4.71 -6.33
N ILE A 165 -0.01 5.13 -5.58
CA ILE A 165 0.11 6.49 -5.02
C ILE A 165 0.16 7.56 -6.12
N ILE A 166 0.84 7.28 -7.23
CA ILE A 166 1.07 8.26 -8.31
C ILE A 166 -0.22 8.52 -9.11
N PHE A 167 -1.15 7.57 -9.14
CA PHE A 167 -2.40 7.71 -9.88
C PHE A 167 -3.48 8.49 -9.10
N GLN A 168 -3.16 9.00 -7.92
CA GLN A 168 -4.16 9.58 -7.01
C GLN A 168 -4.10 11.09 -6.99
N GLU A 169 -5.02 11.75 -7.68
CA GLU A 169 -5.05 13.20 -7.71
C GLU A 169 -6.02 13.73 -6.65
N PRO A 170 -5.61 14.68 -5.78
CA PRO A 170 -6.54 15.34 -4.89
C PRO A 170 -7.54 16.16 -5.71
N ILE A 171 -8.83 16.02 -5.41
CA ILE A 171 -9.91 16.73 -6.09
C ILE A 171 -10.78 17.48 -5.09
N GLU A 172 -11.36 18.58 -5.54
CA GLU A 172 -12.39 19.32 -4.79
C GLU A 172 -13.73 18.60 -4.93
N GLU A 173 -14.54 18.56 -3.86
CA GLU A 173 -15.84 17.88 -3.89
C GLU A 173 -16.78 18.45 -4.97
N GLU A 174 -16.67 19.75 -5.27
CA GLU A 174 -17.44 20.42 -6.35
C GLU A 174 -17.18 19.83 -7.75
N LYS A 175 -15.99 19.25 -7.98
CA LYS A 175 -15.61 18.65 -9.27
C LYS A 175 -16.05 17.19 -9.40
N LEU A 176 -16.48 16.55 -8.31
CA LEU A 176 -16.86 15.13 -8.28
C LEU A 176 -17.97 14.77 -9.28
N PRO A 177 -19.07 15.54 -9.44
CA PRO A 177 -20.11 15.22 -10.42
C PRO A 177 -19.59 15.25 -11.86
N GLY A 178 -18.78 16.26 -12.20
CA GLY A 178 -18.19 16.39 -13.53
C GLY A 178 -17.24 15.24 -13.86
N LEU A 179 -16.33 14.92 -12.93
CA LEU A 179 -15.36 13.84 -13.08
C LEU A 179 -16.02 12.46 -13.11
N SER A 180 -17.03 12.21 -12.27
CA SER A 180 -17.72 10.92 -12.28
C SER A 180 -18.46 10.66 -13.59
N ARG A 181 -19.08 11.70 -14.17
CA ARG A 181 -19.71 11.59 -15.51
C ARG A 181 -18.68 11.28 -16.59
N GLU A 182 -17.50 11.91 -16.52
CA GLU A 182 -16.39 11.63 -17.45
C GLU A 182 -15.88 10.20 -17.30
N VAL A 183 -15.66 9.74 -16.07
CA VAL A 183 -15.24 8.36 -15.77
C VAL A 183 -16.27 7.36 -16.29
N TYR A 184 -17.56 7.59 -16.05
CA TYR A 184 -18.61 6.72 -16.55
C TYR A 184 -18.60 6.64 -18.08
N GLY A 185 -18.44 7.77 -18.78
CA GLY A 185 -18.32 7.80 -20.24
C GLY A 185 -17.10 7.02 -20.75
N GLN A 186 -15.94 7.19 -20.11
CA GLN A 186 -14.73 6.44 -20.47
C GLN A 186 -14.89 4.93 -20.20
N ALA A 187 -15.48 4.55 -19.06
CA ALA A 187 -15.77 3.16 -18.73
C ALA A 187 -16.76 2.55 -19.73
N TRP A 188 -17.80 3.30 -20.12
CA TRP A 188 -18.75 2.91 -21.16
C TRP A 188 -18.05 2.59 -22.47
N ASP A 189 -17.22 3.49 -22.98
CA ASP A 189 -16.48 3.29 -24.22
C ASP A 189 -15.61 2.02 -24.19
N MET A 190 -14.98 1.73 -23.04
CA MET A 190 -14.14 0.54 -22.86
C MET A 190 -14.96 -0.75 -22.83
N ILE A 191 -16.06 -0.73 -22.08
CA ILE A 191 -16.97 -1.86 -21.89
C ILE A 191 -17.72 -2.17 -23.19
N GLU A 192 -18.24 -1.16 -23.89
CA GLU A 192 -18.93 -1.30 -25.18
C GLU A 192 -18.02 -1.93 -26.23
N LYS A 193 -16.80 -1.40 -26.41
CA LYS A 193 -15.79 -1.99 -27.31
C LYS A 193 -15.49 -3.45 -26.97
N TRP A 194 -15.45 -3.79 -25.68
CA TRP A 194 -15.25 -5.16 -25.26
C TRP A 194 -16.46 -6.05 -25.59
N MET A 195 -17.68 -5.59 -25.34
CA MET A 195 -18.92 -6.32 -25.64
C MET A 195 -19.06 -6.57 -27.15
N GLU A 196 -18.79 -5.57 -27.99
CA GLU A 196 -18.80 -5.72 -29.46
C GLU A 196 -17.80 -6.78 -29.93
N LYS A 197 -16.56 -6.72 -29.44
CA LYS A 197 -15.51 -7.68 -29.76
C LYS A 197 -15.85 -9.11 -29.31
N ASN A 198 -16.55 -9.25 -28.18
CA ASN A 198 -16.84 -10.52 -27.54
C ASN A 198 -18.31 -10.95 -27.64
N LYS A 199 -19.08 -10.39 -28.58
CA LYS A 199 -20.52 -10.66 -28.74
C LYS A 199 -20.88 -12.16 -28.82
N LYS A 200 -19.97 -12.98 -29.33
CA LYS A 200 -20.11 -14.45 -29.41
C LYS A 200 -20.21 -15.15 -28.04
N LEU A 201 -19.75 -14.50 -26.97
CA LEU A 201 -19.82 -15.06 -25.61
C LEU A 201 -21.23 -14.92 -25.00
N GLY A 202 -22.10 -14.09 -25.59
CA GLY A 202 -23.45 -13.83 -25.07
C GLY A 202 -23.45 -13.20 -23.69
N ALA A 203 -22.36 -12.52 -23.32
CA ALA A 203 -22.20 -11.84 -22.04
C ALA A 203 -22.48 -10.35 -22.23
N GLU A 204 -23.34 -9.80 -21.37
CA GLU A 204 -23.65 -8.39 -21.23
C GLU A 204 -22.99 -7.87 -19.95
N LEU A 205 -22.55 -6.60 -19.95
CA LEU A 205 -21.94 -5.99 -18.77
C LEU A 205 -22.85 -4.89 -18.24
N PHE A 206 -23.27 -5.04 -16.99
CA PHE A 206 -24.09 -4.06 -16.27
C PHE A 206 -23.22 -3.34 -15.24
N PHE A 207 -23.13 -2.01 -15.31
CA PHE A 207 -22.16 -1.28 -14.49
C PHE A 207 -22.61 0.13 -14.09
N GLY A 208 -21.96 0.66 -13.05
CA GLY A 208 -22.09 2.03 -12.57
C GLY A 208 -21.40 2.20 -11.22
N PHE A 209 -21.60 3.35 -10.59
CA PHE A 209 -20.99 3.68 -9.31
C PHE A 209 -21.82 3.22 -8.12
N ALA A 210 -21.12 2.64 -7.14
CA ALA A 210 -21.61 2.38 -5.80
C ALA A 210 -20.83 3.23 -4.78
N GLU A 211 -21.54 3.81 -3.82
CA GLU A 211 -20.96 4.68 -2.78
C GLU A 211 -21.09 4.03 -1.38
N TYR A 212 -19.99 4.02 -0.64
CA TYR A 212 -19.83 3.35 0.65
C TYR A 212 -19.33 4.34 1.72
N TYR A 213 -19.93 4.33 2.92
CA TYR A 213 -19.51 5.11 4.10
C TYR A 213 -20.17 4.64 5.41
N GLY A 214 -19.53 4.94 6.56
CA GLY A 214 -19.65 4.33 7.89
C GLY A 214 -20.96 4.42 8.67
N SER A 215 -22.07 4.71 8.01
CA SER A 215 -23.43 4.53 8.55
C SER A 215 -24.35 3.70 7.63
N ARG A 216 -23.83 3.24 6.48
CA ARG A 216 -24.53 2.41 5.49
C ARG A 216 -23.87 1.06 5.22
N ILE A 217 -22.75 0.77 5.87
CA ILE A 217 -22.10 -0.53 5.79
C ILE A 217 -22.82 -1.44 6.81
N ASP A 218 -23.77 -2.24 6.33
CA ASP A 218 -24.32 -3.33 7.12
C ASP A 218 -23.15 -4.25 7.54
N PRO A 219 -22.98 -4.57 8.85
CA PRO A 219 -21.95 -5.49 9.31
C PRO A 219 -22.01 -6.88 8.62
N GLU A 220 -23.17 -7.27 8.09
CA GLU A 220 -23.35 -8.47 7.26
C GLU A 220 -23.07 -8.22 5.76
N MET A 221 -23.08 -6.95 5.30
CA MET A 221 -22.40 -6.54 4.06
C MET A 221 -20.90 -6.50 4.33
N GLN A 222 -20.28 -7.69 4.43
CA GLN A 222 -18.88 -7.80 4.05
C GLN A 222 -18.71 -7.09 2.71
N ILE A 223 -17.66 -6.27 2.58
CA ILE A 223 -17.20 -5.62 1.34
C ILE A 223 -16.74 -6.71 0.38
N GLN A 224 -17.70 -7.50 -0.08
CA GLN A 224 -17.61 -8.72 -0.87
C GLN A 224 -16.71 -9.81 -0.24
N PRO A 225 -17.12 -11.09 -0.22
CA PRO A 225 -16.19 -12.15 0.11
C PRO A 225 -15.05 -12.13 -0.90
N GLU A 226 -13.79 -12.14 -0.46
CA GLU A 226 -12.59 -12.07 -1.31
C GLU A 226 -12.59 -13.12 -2.46
N GLU A 227 -13.40 -14.16 -2.28
CA GLU A 227 -13.67 -15.26 -3.20
C GLU A 227 -14.57 -14.90 -4.41
N SER A 228 -15.21 -13.72 -4.43
CA SER A 228 -16.06 -13.23 -5.53
C SER A 228 -15.34 -12.42 -6.59
N ARG A 229 -14.09 -12.04 -6.32
CA ARG A 229 -13.27 -11.31 -7.27
C ARG A 229 -12.77 -12.28 -8.34
N ILE A 230 -12.92 -11.90 -9.60
CA ILE A 230 -12.25 -12.60 -10.70
C ILE A 230 -10.74 -12.40 -10.50
N CYS A 231 -10.05 -13.40 -9.95
CA CYS A 231 -8.61 -13.32 -9.77
C CYS A 231 -7.91 -13.11 -11.13
N ASP A 232 -7.03 -12.10 -11.19
CA ASP A 232 -6.14 -11.86 -12.32
C ASP A 232 -5.42 -13.16 -12.72
N VAL A 233 -5.71 -13.67 -13.93
CA VAL A 233 -4.97 -14.78 -14.55
C VAL A 233 -3.71 -14.22 -15.20
N ALA A 234 -2.85 -13.62 -14.36
CA ALA A 234 -1.47 -13.25 -14.69
C ALA A 234 -0.65 -13.04 -13.40
N GLY A 235 -0.14 -14.13 -12.83
CA GLY A 235 0.99 -14.09 -11.89
C GLY A 235 0.64 -14.05 -10.41
N ASN A 236 0.65 -15.23 -9.79
CA ASN A 236 1.12 -15.47 -8.42
C ASN A 236 0.64 -14.47 -7.32
N ARG A 237 -0.59 -14.64 -6.83
CA ARG A 237 -0.83 -14.51 -5.38
C ARG A 237 -0.29 -15.76 -4.69
N GLN A 238 1.03 -15.84 -4.55
CA GLN A 238 1.63 -16.70 -3.53
C GLN A 238 1.73 -15.88 -2.24
N GLY A 239 0.85 -16.19 -1.28
CA GLY A 239 1.05 -15.92 0.14
C GLY A 239 0.44 -14.62 0.69
N ILE A 240 -0.88 -14.55 0.76
CA ILE A 240 -1.51 -13.88 1.91
C ILE A 240 -2.43 -14.92 2.56
N GLY A 241 -1.80 -15.72 3.41
CA GLY A 241 -2.46 -16.53 4.41
C GLY A 241 -1.63 -16.41 5.67
N GLN A 242 -2.31 -16.11 6.78
CA GLN A 242 -1.83 -16.08 8.16
C GLN A 242 -1.14 -14.80 8.63
N ASN A 243 -1.97 -13.90 9.17
CA ASN A 243 -1.70 -13.36 10.49
C ASN A 243 -3.01 -13.40 11.30
N GLU A 244 -3.37 -14.59 11.78
CA GLU A 244 -4.13 -14.69 13.02
C GLU A 244 -3.21 -14.19 14.14
N GLY A 245 -3.30 -12.90 14.43
CA GLY A 245 -2.70 -12.28 15.59
C GLY A 245 -3.79 -11.55 16.33
N LYS A 246 -4.41 -12.23 17.30
CA LYS A 246 -5.27 -11.63 18.33
C LYS A 246 -4.71 -10.27 18.78
N LYS A 247 -5.32 -9.18 18.34
CA LYS A 247 -5.37 -7.95 19.12
C LYS A 247 -6.74 -7.91 19.79
N GLN A 248 -6.80 -8.55 20.95
CA GLN A 248 -7.72 -8.11 21.99
C GLN A 248 -7.42 -6.63 22.24
N CYS A 249 -8.26 -5.74 21.73
CA CYS A 249 -8.42 -4.45 22.40
C CYS A 249 -9.20 -4.75 23.67
N ALA A 250 -8.47 -4.70 24.79
CA ALA A 250 -9.03 -4.67 26.11
C ALA A 250 -9.97 -3.45 26.20
N VAL A 251 -11.27 -3.69 26.02
CA VAL A 251 -12.31 -2.82 26.57
C VAL A 251 -12.37 -3.20 28.05
N GLN A 252 -11.56 -2.54 28.87
CA GLN A 252 -11.73 -2.59 30.30
C GLN A 252 -12.76 -1.54 30.69
N ASN A 253 -13.89 -2.04 31.17
CA ASN A 253 -15.03 -1.31 31.70
C ASN A 253 -14.61 -0.15 32.59
N ARG A 254 -15.08 1.05 32.22
CA ARG A 254 -15.55 2.06 33.17
C ARG A 254 -16.90 2.56 32.68
N GLU A 255 -17.94 1.80 33.03
CA GLU A 255 -19.23 2.40 33.33
C GLU A 255 -19.01 3.38 34.48
N LYS A 256 -19.26 4.66 34.24
CA LYS A 256 -20.22 5.46 34.99
C LYS A 256 -20.23 6.90 34.49
N ASP A 257 -21.46 7.37 34.33
CA ASP A 257 -21.89 8.77 34.33
C ASP A 257 -21.39 9.56 33.10
N THR A 258 -22.23 9.89 32.11
CA THR A 258 -23.32 10.85 32.27
C THR A 258 -24.24 10.74 31.05
N GLU A 259 -25.51 10.44 31.27
CA GLU A 259 -26.59 10.82 30.35
C GLU A 259 -26.61 12.36 30.27
N GLN A 260 -26.31 12.93 29.11
CA GLN A 260 -26.82 14.25 28.72
C GLN A 260 -26.35 14.60 27.31
N GLY A 261 -27.30 15.09 26.51
CA GLY A 261 -27.00 16.01 25.41
C GLY A 261 -26.73 15.34 24.07
N VAL A 262 -27.82 15.09 23.35
CA VAL A 262 -27.82 15.26 21.89
C VAL A 262 -27.35 16.69 21.62
N GLU A 263 -26.08 16.87 21.26
CA GLU A 263 -25.65 18.05 20.53
C GLU A 263 -25.41 17.62 19.08
N GLU A 264 -26.37 18.01 18.25
CA GLU A 264 -26.24 18.16 16.81
C GLU A 264 -25.05 19.10 16.52
N GLY A 265 -23.86 18.52 16.48
CA GLY A 265 -22.64 19.17 16.04
C GLY A 265 -22.60 19.21 14.51
N LEU A 266 -23.21 20.27 13.95
CA LEU A 266 -22.87 20.91 12.68
C LEU A 266 -22.31 19.98 11.58
N MET A 267 -23.18 19.54 10.66
CA MET A 267 -22.74 19.06 9.36
C MET A 267 -21.96 20.18 8.66
N GLU A 268 -20.63 20.11 8.68
CA GLU A 268 -19.85 20.69 7.60
C GLU A 268 -20.23 19.94 6.32
N SER A 269 -20.72 20.68 5.33
CA SER A 269 -21.13 20.17 4.04
C SER A 269 -19.98 19.37 3.40
N GLY A 270 -20.11 18.04 3.35
CA GLY A 270 -19.19 17.20 2.61
C GLY A 270 -19.38 15.71 2.85
N LYS A 271 -18.76 14.88 2.00
CA LYS A 271 -18.73 13.42 2.16
C LYS A 271 -18.01 13.02 3.48
N PRO A 272 -18.38 11.91 4.14
CA PRO A 272 -17.72 11.47 5.37
C PRO A 272 -16.26 11.05 5.14
N GLU A 273 -15.45 11.03 6.20
CA GLU A 273 -14.00 10.76 6.11
C GLU A 273 -13.66 9.39 5.52
N ASP A 274 -14.56 8.42 5.65
CA ASP A 274 -14.42 7.03 5.17
C ASP A 274 -15.15 6.77 3.84
N TYR A 275 -15.50 7.84 3.12
CA TYR A 275 -16.18 7.75 1.84
C TYR A 275 -15.35 6.98 0.80
N ILE A 276 -15.97 6.01 0.14
CA ILE A 276 -15.41 5.25 -0.98
C ILE A 276 -16.46 5.15 -2.10
N CYS A 277 -16.05 5.44 -3.33
CA CYS A 277 -16.84 5.27 -4.54
C CYS A 277 -16.15 4.27 -5.46
N VAL A 278 -16.90 3.23 -5.82
CA VAL A 278 -16.43 2.10 -6.61
C VAL A 278 -17.20 2.04 -7.91
N LEU A 279 -16.50 1.88 -9.03
CA LEU A 279 -17.10 1.47 -10.30
C LEU A 279 -17.28 -0.05 -10.26
N GLU A 280 -18.52 -0.50 -10.24
CA GLU A 280 -18.89 -1.91 -10.22
C GLU A 280 -19.34 -2.37 -11.60
N VAL A 281 -18.82 -3.50 -12.05
CA VAL A 281 -19.13 -4.12 -13.34
C VAL A 281 -19.56 -5.57 -13.14
N PHE A 282 -20.85 -5.81 -13.28
CA PHE A 282 -21.48 -7.12 -13.20
C PHE A 282 -21.57 -7.78 -14.57
N VAL A 283 -21.46 -9.10 -14.59
CA VAL A 283 -21.68 -9.88 -15.81
C VAL A 283 -23.09 -10.44 -15.81
N LYS A 284 -23.81 -10.18 -16.90
CA LYS A 284 -25.12 -10.73 -17.19
C LYS A 284 -25.09 -11.64 -18.41
N LYS A 285 -26.01 -12.60 -18.44
CA LYS A 285 -26.27 -13.45 -19.60
C LYS A 285 -27.76 -13.66 -19.73
N ASP A 286 -28.31 -13.36 -20.90
CA ASP A 286 -29.74 -13.45 -21.19
C ASP A 286 -30.61 -12.70 -20.16
N GLY A 287 -30.10 -11.56 -19.65
CA GLY A 287 -30.76 -10.73 -18.62
C GLY A 287 -30.48 -11.13 -17.17
N TYR A 288 -29.93 -12.32 -16.91
CA TYR A 288 -29.65 -12.83 -15.56
C TYR A 288 -28.23 -12.52 -15.12
N PHE A 289 -28.02 -12.27 -13.82
CA PHE A 289 -26.68 -12.25 -13.26
C PHE A 289 -26.07 -13.64 -13.32
N ILE A 290 -24.75 -13.72 -13.45
CA ILE A 290 -24.07 -15.02 -13.51
C ILE A 290 -23.18 -15.28 -12.31
N ARG A 291 -23.26 -16.50 -11.79
CA ARG A 291 -22.38 -17.03 -10.75
C ARG A 291 -21.45 -18.09 -11.31
N ASP A 292 -20.27 -18.19 -10.72
CA ASP A 292 -19.35 -19.28 -11.00
C ASP A 292 -19.80 -20.60 -10.34
N ARG A 293 -19.00 -21.66 -10.48
CA ARG A 293 -19.30 -22.97 -9.87
C ARG A 293 -19.26 -22.96 -8.34
N LYS A 294 -18.59 -21.98 -7.74
CA LYS A 294 -18.56 -21.79 -6.28
C LYS A 294 -19.77 -21.00 -5.79
N LYS A 295 -20.73 -20.71 -6.67
CA LYS A 295 -21.92 -19.88 -6.42
C LYS A 295 -21.55 -18.43 -6.13
N THR A 296 -20.44 -17.97 -6.67
CA THR A 296 -19.97 -16.62 -6.45
C THR A 296 -20.31 -15.73 -7.62
N LEU A 297 -20.89 -14.56 -7.34
CA LEU A 297 -21.31 -13.59 -8.35
C LEU A 297 -20.10 -13.07 -9.12
N LEU A 298 -20.16 -13.08 -10.46
CA LEU A 298 -19.11 -12.48 -11.27
C LEU A 298 -19.27 -10.95 -11.28
N LEU A 299 -18.35 -10.31 -10.57
CA LEU A 299 -18.27 -8.87 -10.39
C LEU A 299 -16.81 -8.42 -10.50
N MET A 300 -16.61 -7.21 -11.03
CA MET A 300 -15.35 -6.49 -11.01
C MET A 300 -15.59 -5.13 -10.34
N ASP A 301 -14.77 -4.80 -9.35
CA ASP A 301 -14.85 -3.55 -8.58
C ASP A 301 -13.57 -2.71 -8.75
N PHE A 302 -13.72 -1.42 -9.05
CA PHE A 302 -12.61 -0.50 -9.24
C PHE A 302 -12.80 0.74 -8.38
N GLN A 303 -11.88 1.01 -7.44
CA GLN A 303 -11.95 2.21 -6.60
C GLN A 303 -11.59 3.44 -7.41
N VAL A 304 -12.55 4.37 -7.55
CA VAL A 304 -12.39 5.57 -8.39
C VAL A 304 -12.23 6.83 -7.56
N PHE A 305 -13.10 7.02 -6.56
CA PHE A 305 -13.03 8.18 -5.68
C PHE A 305 -13.06 7.74 -4.23
N TYR A 306 -12.31 8.39 -3.35
CA TYR A 306 -12.37 8.10 -1.92
C TYR A 306 -11.79 9.23 -1.09
N LYS A 307 -12.19 9.31 0.18
CA LYS A 307 -11.60 10.22 1.16
C LYS A 307 -10.56 9.49 1.99
N ARG A 308 -9.44 10.18 2.25
CA ARG A 308 -8.45 9.74 3.23
C ARG A 308 -7.85 10.95 3.94
N LYS A 309 -7.41 10.74 5.18
CA LYS A 309 -6.63 11.75 5.91
C LYS A 309 -5.29 11.94 5.24
N THR A 310 -4.93 13.20 5.05
CA THR A 310 -3.60 13.56 4.57
C THR A 310 -2.57 13.41 5.68
N TRP A 311 -1.34 13.09 5.30
CA TRP A 311 -0.19 13.16 6.20
C TRP A 311 0.41 14.57 6.29
N ALA A 312 -0.29 15.59 5.78
CA ALA A 312 0.08 16.99 5.95
C ALA A 312 -0.20 17.45 7.38
N ALA A 313 0.46 18.52 7.82
CA ALA A 313 0.35 19.05 9.19
C ALA A 313 -1.09 19.41 9.63
N THR A 314 -2.02 19.61 8.69
CA THR A 314 -3.42 19.88 8.99
C THR A 314 -4.24 18.63 9.28
N GLY A 315 -3.79 17.44 8.87
CA GLY A 315 -4.49 16.16 9.08
C GLY A 315 -5.87 16.06 8.41
N GLU A 316 -6.22 17.01 7.54
CA GLU A 316 -7.54 17.10 6.92
C GLU A 316 -7.79 15.91 6.00
N ALA A 317 -9.04 15.44 5.99
CA ALA A 317 -9.51 14.44 5.03
C ALA A 317 -9.74 15.09 3.67
N ARG A 318 -9.06 14.59 2.64
CA ARG A 318 -9.21 15.05 1.26
C ARG A 318 -9.82 13.98 0.38
N LEU A 319 -10.57 14.40 -0.63
CA LEU A 319 -11.12 13.55 -1.68
C LEU A 319 -10.06 13.34 -2.76
N TYR A 320 -9.90 12.10 -3.19
CA TYR A 320 -8.94 11.69 -4.21
C TYR A 320 -9.66 11.02 -5.38
N TYR A 321 -9.12 11.24 -6.58
CA TYR A 321 -9.45 10.52 -7.80
C TYR A 321 -8.30 9.57 -8.16
N ASN A 322 -8.58 8.28 -8.32
CA ASN A 322 -7.59 7.25 -8.63
C ASN A 322 -7.62 6.87 -10.12
N GLU A 323 -6.75 7.43 -10.95
CA GLU A 323 -6.73 7.15 -12.39
C GLU A 323 -6.38 5.69 -12.76
N ASN A 324 -5.86 4.89 -11.81
CA ASN A 324 -5.47 3.49 -12.05
C ASN A 324 -6.65 2.62 -12.49
N TRP A 325 -7.89 3.01 -12.16
CA TRP A 325 -9.11 2.30 -12.57
C TRP A 325 -9.13 2.01 -14.08
N LYS A 326 -8.60 2.91 -14.93
CA LYS A 326 -8.56 2.73 -16.39
C LYS A 326 -7.73 1.52 -16.80
N LYS A 327 -6.57 1.36 -16.17
CA LYS A 327 -5.68 0.23 -16.43
C LYS A 327 -6.31 -1.06 -15.91
N GLU A 328 -6.86 -1.02 -14.70
CA GLU A 328 -7.49 -2.19 -14.07
C GLU A 328 -8.70 -2.70 -14.86
N VAL A 329 -9.59 -1.81 -15.31
CA VAL A 329 -10.72 -2.18 -16.18
C VAL A 329 -10.22 -2.87 -17.44
N LYS A 330 -9.19 -2.32 -18.09
CA LYS A 330 -8.65 -2.89 -19.33
C LYS A 330 -8.07 -4.29 -19.11
N ASP A 331 -7.29 -4.46 -18.06
CA ASP A 331 -6.63 -5.74 -17.73
C ASP A 331 -7.67 -6.79 -17.31
N MET A 332 -8.65 -6.42 -16.49
CA MET A 332 -9.72 -7.29 -16.04
C MET A 332 -10.67 -7.70 -17.16
N LEU A 333 -11.04 -6.79 -18.07
CA LEU A 333 -11.83 -7.13 -19.26
C LEU A 333 -11.09 -8.14 -20.15
N ALA A 334 -9.78 -8.01 -20.30
CA ALA A 334 -8.98 -8.98 -21.06
C ALA A 334 -8.96 -10.36 -20.39
N SER A 335 -8.87 -10.40 -19.05
CA SER A 335 -8.98 -11.64 -18.26
C SER A 335 -10.37 -12.26 -18.32
N LEU A 336 -11.44 -11.44 -18.24
CA LEU A 336 -12.83 -11.87 -18.28
C LEU A 336 -13.15 -12.64 -19.56
N ALA A 337 -12.69 -12.15 -20.72
CA ALA A 337 -12.92 -12.82 -22.00
C ALA A 337 -12.37 -14.26 -22.01
N LYS A 338 -11.18 -14.48 -21.44
CA LYS A 338 -10.59 -15.82 -21.30
C LYS A 338 -11.37 -16.67 -20.30
N TYR A 339 -11.79 -16.06 -19.20
CA TYR A 339 -12.53 -16.72 -18.14
C TYR A 339 -13.88 -17.26 -18.65
N LEU A 340 -14.65 -16.44 -19.36
CA LEU A 340 -15.97 -16.82 -19.89
C LEU A 340 -15.92 -17.96 -20.92
N GLN A 341 -14.84 -18.09 -21.68
CA GLN A 341 -14.70 -19.15 -22.70
C GLN A 341 -14.50 -20.56 -22.10
N GLY A 342 -13.88 -20.65 -20.92
CA GLY A 342 -13.46 -21.91 -20.32
C GLY A 342 -14.37 -22.43 -19.20
N HIS A 343 -15.38 -21.65 -18.78
CA HIS A 343 -16.12 -21.91 -17.55
C HIS A 343 -17.62 -22.05 -17.80
N LYS A 344 -18.27 -22.82 -16.91
CA LYS A 344 -19.73 -22.95 -16.86
C LYS A 344 -20.26 -22.06 -15.76
N PHE A 345 -21.40 -21.41 -16.01
CA PHE A 345 -22.01 -20.44 -15.11
C PHE A 345 -23.42 -20.86 -14.74
N ILE A 346 -23.86 -20.37 -13.59
CA ILE A 346 -25.22 -20.51 -13.07
C ILE A 346 -25.89 -19.15 -13.26
N MET A 347 -27.07 -19.14 -13.89
CA MET A 347 -27.91 -17.94 -13.99
C MET A 347 -28.61 -17.71 -12.65
N ASP A 348 -28.62 -16.46 -12.21
CA ASP A 348 -29.22 -16.03 -10.95
C ASP A 348 -30.24 -14.91 -11.20
N GLU A 349 -31.44 -15.09 -10.64
CA GLU A 349 -32.59 -14.16 -10.67
C GLU A 349 -32.49 -13.09 -9.58
N MET A 350 -31.27 -12.78 -9.11
CA MET A 350 -31.07 -11.76 -8.10
C MET A 350 -31.28 -10.35 -8.65
N GLU A 351 -31.76 -9.47 -7.79
CA GLU A 351 -31.73 -8.02 -7.99
C GLU A 351 -30.71 -7.39 -7.03
N LEU A 352 -30.08 -6.30 -7.44
CA LEU A 352 -29.22 -5.54 -6.54
C LEU A 352 -30.09 -4.80 -5.54
N GLY A 353 -29.74 -4.87 -4.25
CA GLY A 353 -30.42 -4.11 -3.20
C GLY A 353 -30.12 -2.60 -3.23
N TYR A 354 -29.43 -2.13 -4.26
CA TYR A 354 -29.02 -0.75 -4.45
C TYR A 354 -28.89 -0.43 -5.95
N ASP A 355 -29.06 0.84 -6.29
CA ASP A 355 -28.93 1.33 -7.67
C ASP A 355 -27.48 1.74 -7.98
N LEU A 356 -26.97 1.26 -9.11
CA LEU A 356 -25.72 1.73 -9.68
C LEU A 356 -25.93 3.08 -10.35
N LYS A 357 -25.19 4.09 -9.89
CA LYS A 357 -25.32 5.46 -10.38
C LYS A 357 -24.45 5.68 -11.62
N LYS A 358 -24.90 6.56 -12.52
CA LYS A 358 -24.07 7.04 -13.64
C LYS A 358 -23.22 8.27 -13.30
N GLU A 359 -23.55 8.90 -12.17
CA GLU A 359 -22.96 10.13 -11.67
C GLU A 359 -23.06 10.12 -10.15
N VAL A 360 -22.01 10.59 -9.46
CA VAL A 360 -21.97 10.73 -8.01
C VAL A 360 -21.80 12.20 -7.63
N ALA A 361 -22.49 12.62 -6.58
CA ALA A 361 -22.54 14.00 -6.09
C ALA A 361 -22.15 14.05 -4.62
#